data_AF-A0A1T2L3A1-F1
#
_entry.id   AF-A0A1T2L3A1-F1
#
_cell.length_a   1.000
_cell.length_b   1.000
_cell.length_c   1.000
_cell.angle_alpha   90.00
_cell.angle_beta   90.00
_cell.angle_gamma   90.00
#
_symmetry.space_group_name_H-M   'P 1'
#
loop_
_entity.id
_entity.type
_entity.pdbx_description
1 polymer ?
#
loop_
_entity_poly.entity_id
_entity_poly.type
_entity_poly.pdbx_seq_one_letter_code
_entity_poly.pdbx_strand_id
1 'polypeptide(L)'
;MRKELTDICRIFVENTGVPSIFIPTNGSRPATIISSVERILDENPCIKLTLMFSLEGLPPLHDTIHDKQGAFSSVEESIKQLNFLRARLLRKKQRFGLLLNTVVSNQNIDDVIPLMTYVQKRILVDSHLLSPMRGDPKEPSLLAPSGEAFTRLTEQAKPFFDTYTRRGTSDEMTRTRIEERLQQRYALWSDLLSGGQLPFPCQAGNRIGVLEPDGDVRLCESFPVIGNVRERDFDFSTVWFSPAGDESRDQVDGCSCTHGCFIGASEPPSATL
;
A
#
# COMPACT_ATOMS: atom_id res chain seq x y z
N MET A 1 11.54 -6.66 10.10
CA MET A 1 10.71 -5.75 10.91
C MET A 1 11.63 -5.06 11.90
N ARG A 2 11.60 -3.72 11.98
CA ARG A 2 12.40 -2.94 12.93
C ARG A 2 11.99 -3.28 14.37
N LYS A 3 12.93 -3.35 15.30
CA LYS A 3 12.64 -3.70 16.71
C LYS A 3 11.82 -2.60 17.39
N GLU A 4 12.09 -1.37 16.97
CA GLU A 4 11.56 -0.11 17.48
C GLU A 4 10.21 0.25 16.83
N LEU A 5 9.64 -0.61 15.96
CA LEU A 5 8.41 -0.28 15.21
C LEU A 5 7.25 0.11 16.14
N THR A 6 7.10 -0.62 17.24
CA THR A 6 6.07 -0.35 18.26
C THR A 6 6.26 1.01 18.91
N ASP A 7 7.50 1.34 19.30
CA ASP A 7 7.86 2.63 19.89
C ASP A 7 7.67 3.78 18.89
N ILE A 8 8.02 3.58 17.63
CA ILE A 8 7.79 4.56 16.55
C ILE A 8 6.29 4.83 16.41
N CYS A 9 5.45 3.80 16.34
CA CYS A 9 4.00 3.96 16.26
C CYS A 9 3.47 4.77 17.45
N ARG A 10 3.88 4.42 18.67
CA ARG A 10 3.48 5.13 19.90
C ARG A 10 3.88 6.61 19.86
N ILE A 11 5.13 6.92 19.51
CA ILE A 11 5.64 8.30 19.40
C ILE A 11 4.82 9.09 18.37
N PHE A 12 4.54 8.52 17.19
CA PHE A 12 3.71 9.19 16.19
C PHE A 12 2.30 9.48 16.71
N VAL A 13 1.65 8.52 17.37
CA VAL A 13 0.30 8.71 17.90
C VAL A 13 0.27 9.78 18.98
N GLU A 14 1.21 9.75 19.93
CA GLU A 14 1.29 10.72 21.03
C GLU A 14 1.54 12.16 20.54
N ASN A 15 2.38 12.33 19.52
CA ASN A 15 2.83 13.66 19.08
C ASN A 15 1.97 14.24 17.94
N THR A 16 1.26 13.43 17.18
CA THR A 16 0.48 13.90 16.00
C THR A 16 -1.02 13.66 16.13
N GLY A 17 -1.46 12.78 17.03
CA GLY A 17 -2.86 12.37 17.13
C GLY A 17 -3.37 11.61 15.90
N VAL A 18 -2.47 11.00 15.11
CA VAL A 18 -2.85 10.32 13.86
C VAL A 18 -3.94 9.26 14.10
N PRO A 19 -5.06 9.28 13.36
CA PRO A 19 -6.19 8.37 13.63
C PRO A 19 -5.96 6.95 13.12
N SER A 20 -4.94 6.74 12.28
CA SER A 20 -4.66 5.46 11.65
C SER A 20 -3.20 5.28 11.28
N ILE A 21 -2.71 4.05 11.39
CA ILE A 21 -1.38 3.65 10.94
C ILE A 21 -1.53 2.53 9.91
N PHE A 22 -0.78 2.65 8.82
CA PHE A 22 -0.74 1.66 7.74
C PHE A 22 0.68 1.12 7.59
N ILE A 23 0.84 -0.21 7.61
CA ILE A 23 2.16 -0.85 7.56
C ILE A 23 2.17 -1.93 6.47
N PRO A 24 2.94 -1.77 5.39
CA PRO A 24 3.20 -2.84 4.45
C PRO A 24 4.13 -3.90 5.07
N THR A 25 3.93 -5.17 4.73
CA THR A 25 4.74 -6.29 5.22
C THR A 25 4.81 -7.43 4.21
N ASN A 26 5.95 -8.11 4.15
CA ASN A 26 6.11 -9.33 3.33
C ASN A 26 5.70 -10.61 4.07
N GLY A 27 5.14 -10.50 5.29
CA GLY A 27 4.67 -11.67 6.06
C GLY A 27 5.76 -12.63 6.55
N SER A 28 7.04 -12.31 6.37
CA SER A 28 8.15 -13.26 6.54
C SER A 28 8.42 -13.74 7.97
N ARG A 29 7.80 -13.14 9.00
CA ARG A 29 8.06 -13.40 10.43
C ARG A 29 6.77 -13.40 11.25
N PRO A 30 5.92 -14.44 11.15
CA PRO A 30 4.59 -14.46 11.78
C PRO A 30 4.62 -14.06 13.27
N ALA A 31 5.44 -14.73 14.09
CA ALA A 31 5.51 -14.47 15.53
C ALA A 31 5.89 -13.01 15.88
N THR A 32 6.83 -12.42 15.13
CA THR A 32 7.23 -11.01 15.32
C THR A 32 6.12 -10.06 14.89
N ILE A 33 5.42 -10.35 13.80
CA ILE A 33 4.31 -9.52 13.31
C ILE A 33 3.19 -9.47 14.35
N ILE A 34 2.78 -10.63 14.88
CA ILE A 34 1.63 -10.74 15.80
C ILE A 34 1.91 -10.03 17.12
N SER A 35 3.09 -10.29 17.71
CA SER A 35 3.50 -9.61 18.95
C SER A 35 3.60 -8.09 18.77
N SER A 36 4.07 -7.62 17.59
CA SER A 36 4.10 -6.19 17.28
C SER A 36 2.70 -5.60 17.12
N VAL A 37 1.78 -6.28 16.43
CA VAL A 37 0.39 -5.83 16.27
C VAL A 37 -0.33 -5.72 17.60
N GLU A 38 -0.20 -6.73 18.47
CA GLU A 38 -0.78 -6.69 19.81
C GLU A 38 -0.26 -5.51 20.62
N ARG A 39 1.07 -5.33 20.65
CA ARG A 39 1.70 -4.23 21.38
C ARG A 39 1.30 -2.86 20.82
N ILE A 40 1.30 -2.67 19.49
CA ILE A 40 0.90 -1.40 18.86
C ILE A 40 -0.54 -1.05 19.27
N LEU A 41 -1.48 -1.99 19.20
CA LEU A 41 -2.88 -1.70 19.49
C LEU A 41 -3.17 -1.54 20.99
N ASP A 42 -2.44 -2.24 21.86
CA ASP A 42 -2.57 -2.07 23.30
C ASP A 42 -1.98 -0.74 23.80
N GLU A 43 -0.87 -0.28 23.20
CA GLU A 43 -0.29 1.05 23.49
C GLU A 43 -1.10 2.19 22.82
N ASN A 44 -1.83 1.91 21.74
CA ASN A 44 -2.54 2.91 20.95
C ASN A 44 -4.00 2.50 20.68
N PRO A 45 -4.87 2.39 21.70
CA PRO A 45 -6.18 1.78 21.57
C PRO A 45 -7.15 2.52 20.63
N CYS A 46 -6.92 3.82 20.39
CA CYS A 46 -7.82 4.65 19.60
C CYS A 46 -7.55 4.63 18.09
N ILE A 47 -6.40 4.12 17.63
CA ILE A 47 -6.07 4.15 16.20
C ILE A 47 -6.75 3.02 15.43
N LYS A 48 -6.85 3.19 14.11
CA LYS A 48 -7.01 2.07 13.18
C LYS A 48 -5.64 1.60 12.70
N LEU A 49 -5.23 0.39 13.05
CA LEU A 49 -4.03 -0.23 12.48
C LEU A 49 -4.42 -1.07 11.25
N THR A 50 -3.70 -0.92 10.14
CA THR A 50 -3.91 -1.74 8.94
C THR A 50 -2.57 -2.33 8.50
N LEU A 51 -2.53 -3.66 8.34
CA LEU A 51 -1.41 -4.32 7.68
C LEU A 51 -1.77 -4.64 6.23
N MET A 52 -0.84 -4.40 5.31
CA MET A 52 -0.96 -4.83 3.92
C MET A 52 0.14 -5.83 3.59
N PHE A 53 -0.28 -7.04 3.23
CA PHE A 53 0.61 -8.14 2.86
C PHE A 53 0.87 -8.12 1.35
N SER A 54 2.10 -8.37 0.95
CA SER A 54 2.46 -8.62 -0.45
C SER A 54 2.26 -10.10 -0.79
N LEU A 55 1.60 -10.38 -1.91
CA LEU A 55 1.42 -11.75 -2.43
C LEU A 55 1.30 -11.71 -3.95
N GLU A 56 2.20 -12.40 -4.65
CA GLU A 56 2.46 -12.15 -6.08
C GLU A 56 2.05 -13.27 -7.01
N GLY A 57 1.76 -14.45 -6.46
CA GLY A 57 1.34 -15.63 -7.21
C GLY A 57 1.07 -16.79 -6.26
N LEU A 58 0.59 -17.90 -6.80
CA LEU A 58 0.56 -19.17 -6.06
C LEU A 58 1.99 -19.72 -5.90
N PRO A 59 2.25 -20.63 -4.95
CA PRO A 59 3.49 -21.39 -4.96
C PRO A 59 3.64 -22.18 -6.27
N PRO A 60 4.82 -22.22 -6.91
CA PRO A 60 6.10 -21.69 -6.43
C PRO A 60 6.38 -20.23 -6.83
N LEU A 61 5.57 -19.60 -7.69
CA LEU A 61 5.86 -18.30 -8.29
C LEU A 61 6.18 -17.21 -7.27
N HIS A 62 5.38 -17.08 -6.20
CA HIS A 62 5.63 -16.06 -5.18
C HIS A 62 6.96 -16.28 -4.44
N ASP A 63 7.32 -17.53 -4.13
CA ASP A 63 8.60 -17.84 -3.47
C ASP A 63 9.79 -17.48 -4.38
N THR A 64 9.65 -17.71 -5.69
CA THR A 64 10.65 -17.30 -6.70
C THR A 64 10.79 -15.79 -6.78
N ILE A 65 9.67 -15.04 -6.90
CA ILE A 65 9.68 -13.57 -6.98
C ILE A 65 10.34 -12.93 -5.74
N HIS A 66 10.15 -13.53 -4.57
CA HIS A 66 10.72 -13.04 -3.32
C HIS A 66 12.09 -13.62 -2.97
N ASP A 67 12.67 -14.44 -3.86
CA ASP A 67 13.93 -15.17 -3.65
C ASP A 67 14.00 -15.84 -2.26
N LYS A 68 12.88 -16.49 -1.88
CA LYS A 68 12.73 -17.08 -0.55
C LYS A 68 11.74 -18.23 -0.55
N GLN A 69 12.27 -19.43 -0.33
CA GLN A 69 11.46 -20.62 -0.06
C GLN A 69 10.57 -20.43 1.18
N GLY A 70 9.30 -20.77 1.05
CA GLY A 70 8.29 -20.62 2.11
C GLY A 70 7.84 -19.18 2.34
N ALA A 71 8.06 -18.26 1.41
CA ALA A 71 7.54 -16.90 1.50
C ALA A 71 5.99 -16.91 1.51
N PHE A 72 5.38 -17.68 0.61
CA PHE A 72 3.92 -17.78 0.50
C PHE A 72 3.31 -18.34 1.79
N SER A 73 3.85 -19.45 2.30
CA SER A 73 3.36 -20.08 3.53
C SER A 73 3.55 -19.19 4.76
N SER A 74 4.59 -18.34 4.78
CA SER A 74 4.78 -17.34 5.85
C SER A 74 3.69 -16.26 5.83
N VAL A 75 3.27 -15.81 4.64
CA VAL A 75 2.14 -14.87 4.49
C VAL A 75 0.84 -15.50 4.97
N GLU A 76 0.54 -16.73 4.51
CA GLU A 76 -0.66 -17.46 4.90
C GLU A 76 -0.72 -17.66 6.42
N GLU A 77 0.37 -18.11 7.03
CA GLU A 77 0.43 -18.33 8.48
C GLU A 77 0.32 -17.02 9.27
N SER A 78 0.95 -15.94 8.79
CA SER A 78 0.83 -14.62 9.42
C SER A 78 -0.63 -14.13 9.43
N ILE A 79 -1.31 -14.21 8.29
CA ILE A 79 -2.71 -13.77 8.16
C ILE A 79 -3.63 -14.65 9.01
N LYS A 80 -3.41 -15.97 9.01
CA LYS A 80 -4.18 -16.91 9.83
C LYS A 80 -4.06 -16.59 11.31
N GLN A 81 -2.85 -16.43 11.84
CA GLN A 81 -2.63 -16.09 13.24
C GLN A 81 -3.18 -14.69 13.61
N LEU A 82 -3.07 -13.72 12.70
CA LEU A 82 -3.65 -12.39 12.90
C LEU A 82 -5.19 -12.41 12.93
N ASN A 83 -5.84 -13.30 12.18
CA ASN A 83 -7.29 -13.50 12.29
C ASN A 83 -7.70 -14.13 13.63
N PHE A 84 -6.89 -15.03 14.20
CA PHE A 84 -7.12 -15.50 15.56
C PHE A 84 -6.97 -14.36 16.59
N LEU A 85 -5.95 -13.52 16.43
CA LEU A 85 -5.76 -12.33 17.27
C LEU A 85 -6.94 -11.35 17.14
N ARG A 86 -7.44 -11.14 15.92
CA ARG A 86 -8.53 -10.21 15.59
C ARG A 86 -9.78 -10.48 16.42
N ALA A 87 -10.12 -11.73 16.69
CA ALA A 87 -11.26 -12.07 17.56
C ALA A 87 -11.13 -11.49 18.98
N ARG A 88 -9.91 -11.43 19.54
CA ARG A 88 -9.63 -10.79 20.83
C ARG A 88 -9.67 -9.26 20.73
N LEU A 89 -9.11 -8.68 19.66
CA LEU A 89 -9.09 -7.24 19.42
C LEU A 89 -10.50 -6.65 19.29
N LEU A 90 -11.43 -7.40 18.66
CA LEU A 90 -12.84 -7.00 18.54
C LEU A 90 -13.51 -6.81 19.90
N ARG A 91 -13.21 -7.67 20.89
CA ARG A 91 -13.76 -7.53 22.27
C ARG A 91 -13.28 -6.24 22.95
N LYS A 92 -12.06 -5.80 22.63
CA LYS A 92 -11.48 -4.54 23.09
C LYS A 92 -11.95 -3.33 22.26
N LYS A 93 -12.83 -3.52 21.27
CA LYS A 93 -13.26 -2.50 20.29
C LYS A 93 -12.09 -1.85 19.52
N GLN A 94 -10.97 -2.55 19.41
CA GLN A 94 -9.81 -2.09 18.64
C GLN A 94 -10.04 -2.29 17.14
N ARG A 95 -9.62 -1.31 16.32
CA ARG A 95 -9.84 -1.30 14.86
C ARG A 95 -8.61 -1.84 14.14
N PHE A 96 -8.74 -3.03 13.54
CA PHE A 96 -7.62 -3.71 12.89
C PHE A 96 -7.97 -4.23 11.49
N GLY A 97 -7.23 -3.79 10.48
CA GLY A 97 -7.38 -4.17 9.07
C GLY A 97 -6.26 -5.08 8.55
N LEU A 98 -6.63 -5.99 7.65
CA LEU A 98 -5.75 -6.93 6.95
C LEU A 98 -6.05 -6.83 5.45
N LEU A 99 -5.10 -6.31 4.69
CA LEU A 99 -5.20 -6.18 3.24
C LEU A 99 -4.14 -7.06 2.56
N LEU A 100 -4.43 -7.45 1.33
CA LEU A 100 -3.44 -8.00 0.39
C LEU A 100 -3.25 -7.02 -0.76
N ASN A 101 -2.02 -6.92 -1.24
CA ASN A 101 -1.70 -6.26 -2.50
C ASN A 101 -0.83 -7.18 -3.36
N THR A 102 -1.22 -7.31 -4.63
CA THR A 102 -0.42 -7.98 -5.66
C THR A 102 0.15 -6.92 -6.59
N VAL A 103 1.48 -6.86 -6.67
CA VAL A 103 2.20 -6.11 -7.69
C VAL A 103 2.17 -6.89 -9.00
N VAL A 104 1.44 -6.37 -9.98
CA VAL A 104 1.28 -7.00 -11.30
C VAL A 104 2.45 -6.61 -12.20
N SER A 105 3.09 -7.62 -12.78
CA SER A 105 4.21 -7.50 -13.72
C SER A 105 3.98 -8.43 -14.92
N ASN A 106 4.86 -8.37 -15.92
CA ASN A 106 4.90 -9.34 -17.01
C ASN A 106 5.15 -10.79 -16.53
N GLN A 107 5.68 -11.01 -15.34
CA GLN A 107 6.01 -12.34 -14.83
C GLN A 107 4.84 -13.06 -14.14
N ASN A 108 3.84 -12.33 -13.65
CA ASN A 108 2.76 -12.91 -12.83
C ASN A 108 1.35 -12.59 -13.30
N ILE A 109 1.18 -11.77 -14.34
CA ILE A 109 -0.13 -11.29 -14.80
C ILE A 109 -1.14 -12.43 -15.06
N ASP A 110 -0.68 -13.54 -15.64
CA ASP A 110 -1.52 -14.70 -15.94
C ASP A 110 -1.90 -15.52 -14.69
N ASP A 111 -1.15 -15.38 -13.60
CA ASP A 111 -1.36 -16.07 -12.33
C ASP A 111 -2.21 -15.27 -11.33
N VAL A 112 -2.50 -13.99 -11.61
CA VAL A 112 -3.24 -13.12 -10.68
C VAL A 112 -4.67 -13.63 -10.43
N ILE A 113 -5.43 -14.00 -11.46
CA ILE A 113 -6.80 -14.50 -11.29
C ILE A 113 -6.84 -15.85 -10.55
N PRO A 114 -5.99 -16.83 -10.87
CA PRO A 114 -5.80 -18.03 -10.04
C PRO A 114 -5.49 -17.71 -8.57
N LEU A 115 -4.59 -16.75 -8.31
CA LEU A 115 -4.25 -16.30 -6.97
C LEU A 115 -5.47 -15.70 -6.25
N MET A 116 -6.18 -14.75 -6.87
CA MET A 116 -7.36 -14.12 -6.27
C MET A 116 -8.44 -15.16 -5.93
N THR A 117 -8.61 -16.17 -6.79
CA THR A 117 -9.52 -17.31 -6.56
C THR A 117 -9.11 -18.12 -5.33
N TYR A 118 -7.81 -18.38 -5.17
CA TYR A 118 -7.28 -19.07 -4.00
C TYR A 118 -7.48 -18.24 -2.73
N VAL A 119 -7.08 -16.96 -2.75
CA VAL A 119 -7.17 -16.04 -1.62
C VAL A 119 -8.61 -15.96 -1.13
N GLN A 120 -9.58 -15.73 -2.01
CA GLN A 120 -11.00 -15.62 -1.66
C GLN A 120 -11.54 -16.88 -0.94
N LYS A 121 -10.98 -18.06 -1.24
CA LYS A 121 -11.38 -19.35 -0.67
C LYS A 121 -10.62 -19.74 0.60
N ARG A 122 -9.37 -19.28 0.75
CA ARG A 122 -8.43 -19.82 1.76
C ARG A 122 -7.89 -18.79 2.73
N ILE A 123 -7.79 -17.53 2.33
CA ILE A 123 -7.12 -16.48 3.11
C ILE A 123 -8.14 -15.41 3.49
N LEU A 124 -8.36 -15.24 4.79
CA LEU A 124 -9.32 -14.27 5.31
C LEU A 124 -8.68 -12.87 5.43
N VAL A 125 -8.98 -12.00 4.47
CA VAL A 125 -8.58 -10.59 4.44
C VAL A 125 -9.77 -9.68 4.16
N ASP A 126 -9.62 -8.39 4.45
CA ASP A 126 -10.66 -7.38 4.26
C ASP A 126 -10.69 -6.85 2.81
N SER A 127 -9.55 -6.89 2.11
CA SER A 127 -9.47 -6.58 0.68
C SER A 127 -8.23 -7.20 0.06
N HIS A 128 -8.27 -7.43 -1.26
CA HIS A 128 -7.13 -7.81 -2.09
C HIS A 128 -7.10 -6.87 -3.30
N LEU A 129 -6.11 -5.97 -3.32
CA LEU A 129 -5.92 -4.96 -4.35
C LEU A 129 -4.78 -5.35 -5.29
N LEU A 130 -4.80 -4.78 -6.49
CA LEU A 130 -3.76 -4.92 -7.49
C LEU A 130 -3.06 -3.58 -7.68
N SER A 131 -1.75 -3.58 -7.88
CA SER A 131 -1.00 -2.39 -8.27
C SER A 131 -0.07 -2.77 -9.41
N PRO A 132 0.08 -1.97 -10.47
CA PRO A 132 1.06 -2.29 -11.50
C PRO A 132 2.47 -2.11 -10.94
N MET A 133 3.40 -2.89 -11.46
CA MET A 133 4.82 -2.70 -11.22
C MET A 133 5.27 -1.32 -11.69
N ARG A 134 6.25 -0.75 -10.99
CA ARG A 134 6.74 0.62 -11.17
C ARG A 134 8.25 0.69 -10.99
N GLY A 135 8.84 1.74 -11.55
CA GLY A 135 10.27 2.05 -11.42
C GLY A 135 11.17 1.10 -12.22
N ASP A 136 12.47 1.21 -11.97
CA ASP A 136 13.50 0.39 -12.61
C ASP A 136 13.85 -0.80 -11.71
N PRO A 137 13.35 -2.01 -12.00
CA PRO A 137 13.70 -3.18 -11.22
C PRO A 137 15.18 -3.55 -11.37
N LYS A 138 15.71 -4.25 -10.37
CA LYS A 138 17.07 -4.81 -10.42
C LYS A 138 17.24 -5.79 -11.57
N GLU A 139 16.18 -6.52 -11.92
CA GLU A 139 16.14 -7.44 -13.05
C GLU A 139 15.54 -6.73 -14.27
N PRO A 140 16.32 -6.48 -15.35
CA PRO A 140 15.82 -5.72 -16.50
C PRO A 140 14.69 -6.41 -17.28
N SER A 141 14.53 -7.73 -17.12
CA SER A 141 13.46 -8.52 -17.75
C SER A 141 12.12 -8.40 -17.03
N LEU A 142 12.13 -7.91 -15.79
CA LEU A 142 10.95 -7.68 -15.00
C LEU A 142 10.37 -6.33 -15.39
N LEU A 143 9.16 -6.32 -15.94
CA LEU A 143 8.55 -5.15 -16.55
C LEU A 143 7.13 -4.95 -16.04
N ALA A 144 6.67 -3.69 -16.07
CA ALA A 144 5.27 -3.39 -15.91
C ALA A 144 4.42 -4.06 -17.01
N PRO A 145 3.18 -4.46 -16.71
CA PRO A 145 2.26 -4.94 -17.72
C PRO A 145 1.92 -3.81 -18.71
N SER A 146 1.54 -4.15 -19.94
CA SER A 146 0.94 -3.15 -20.83
C SER A 146 -0.40 -2.67 -20.27
N GLY A 147 -0.79 -1.43 -20.59
CA GLY A 147 -2.09 -0.89 -20.16
C GLY A 147 -3.28 -1.74 -20.65
N GLU A 148 -3.18 -2.33 -21.84
CA GLU A 148 -4.20 -3.26 -22.36
C GLU A 148 -4.27 -4.54 -21.53
N ALA A 149 -3.13 -5.15 -21.21
CA ALA A 149 -3.09 -6.37 -20.40
C ALA A 149 -3.62 -6.10 -18.97
N PHE A 150 -3.23 -4.97 -18.38
CA PHE A 150 -3.71 -4.55 -17.07
C PHE A 150 -5.22 -4.24 -17.06
N THR A 151 -5.75 -3.64 -18.14
CA THR A 151 -7.20 -3.46 -18.33
C THR A 151 -7.92 -4.80 -18.37
N ARG A 152 -7.45 -5.75 -19.19
CA ARG A 152 -8.06 -7.10 -19.26
C ARG A 152 -8.03 -7.82 -17.92
N LEU A 153 -6.94 -7.70 -17.17
CA LEU A 153 -6.82 -8.29 -15.84
C LEU A 153 -7.81 -7.67 -14.86
N THR A 154 -7.86 -6.34 -14.79
CA THR A 154 -8.68 -5.62 -13.80
C THR A 154 -10.18 -5.80 -14.08
N GLU A 155 -10.59 -5.93 -15.34
CA GLU A 155 -11.94 -6.33 -15.74
C GLU A 155 -12.30 -7.73 -15.21
N GLN A 156 -11.42 -8.72 -15.36
CA GLN A 156 -11.61 -10.07 -14.81
C GLN A 156 -11.60 -10.08 -13.28
N ALA A 157 -10.89 -9.14 -12.65
CA ALA A 157 -10.77 -9.04 -11.20
C ALA A 157 -12.00 -8.40 -10.51
N LYS A 158 -12.89 -7.72 -11.25
CA LYS A 158 -14.07 -7.02 -10.72
C LYS A 158 -14.93 -7.86 -9.74
N PRO A 159 -15.29 -9.12 -10.04
CA PRO A 159 -16.11 -9.92 -9.12
C PRO A 159 -15.44 -10.19 -7.76
N PHE A 160 -14.10 -10.23 -7.73
CA PHE A 160 -13.36 -10.41 -6.49
C PHE A 160 -13.40 -9.14 -5.64
N PHE A 161 -13.18 -7.96 -6.25
CA PHE A 161 -13.28 -6.68 -5.54
C PHE A 161 -14.68 -6.46 -4.96
N ASP A 162 -15.71 -6.72 -5.75
CA ASP A 162 -17.12 -6.61 -5.35
C ASP A 162 -17.45 -7.53 -4.15
N THR A 163 -16.85 -8.72 -4.09
CA THR A 163 -16.96 -9.59 -2.90
C THR A 163 -16.41 -8.92 -1.64
N TYR A 164 -15.26 -8.26 -1.72
CA TYR A 164 -14.68 -7.57 -0.57
C TYR A 164 -15.50 -6.33 -0.18
N THR A 165 -15.95 -5.55 -1.16
CA THR A 165 -16.78 -4.35 -0.90
C THR A 165 -18.08 -4.72 -0.20
N ARG A 166 -18.79 -5.76 -0.66
CA ARG A 166 -20.03 -6.26 -0.01
C ARG A 166 -19.80 -6.79 1.41
N ARG A 167 -18.63 -7.36 1.70
CA ARG A 167 -18.27 -7.79 3.07
C ARG A 167 -17.94 -6.60 3.97
N GLY A 168 -17.40 -5.52 3.40
CA GLY A 168 -16.94 -4.34 4.13
C GLY A 168 -18.07 -3.36 4.51
N THR A 169 -19.16 -3.30 3.75
CA THR A 169 -20.31 -2.44 4.05
C THR A 169 -21.62 -3.02 3.51
N SER A 170 -22.71 -2.82 4.25
CA SER A 170 -24.08 -3.12 3.80
C SER A 170 -24.79 -1.90 3.18
N ASP A 171 -24.17 -0.72 3.25
CA ASP A 171 -24.72 0.50 2.66
C ASP A 171 -24.44 0.56 1.16
N GLU A 172 -25.51 0.55 0.36
CA GLU A 172 -25.44 0.45 -1.10
C GLU A 172 -24.72 1.64 -1.73
N MET A 173 -25.01 2.85 -1.25
CA MET A 173 -24.40 4.07 -1.78
C MET A 173 -22.90 4.11 -1.50
N THR A 174 -22.48 3.73 -0.29
CA THR A 174 -21.07 3.60 0.06
C THR A 174 -20.39 2.53 -0.79
N ARG A 175 -21.06 1.40 -1.02
CA ARG A 175 -20.57 0.32 -1.88
C ARG A 175 -20.32 0.82 -3.32
N THR A 176 -21.31 1.44 -3.94
CA THR A 176 -21.19 2.00 -5.30
C THR A 176 -20.03 2.98 -5.40
N ARG A 177 -19.89 3.90 -4.44
CA ARG A 177 -18.76 4.86 -4.42
C ARG A 177 -17.39 4.20 -4.33
N ILE A 178 -17.27 3.13 -3.53
CA ILE A 178 -16.01 2.37 -3.42
C ILE A 178 -15.69 1.68 -4.76
N GLU A 179 -16.68 1.03 -5.36
CA GLU A 179 -16.54 0.34 -6.65
C GLU A 179 -16.16 1.31 -7.78
N GLU A 180 -16.86 2.45 -7.88
CA GLU A 180 -16.57 3.50 -8.87
C GLU A 180 -15.15 4.05 -8.70
N ARG A 181 -14.75 4.38 -7.47
CA ARG A 181 -13.41 4.90 -7.20
C ARG A 181 -12.32 3.88 -7.55
N LEU A 182 -12.57 2.60 -7.25
CA LEU A 182 -11.65 1.53 -7.59
C LEU A 182 -11.55 1.34 -9.12
N GLN A 183 -12.67 1.42 -9.83
CA GLN A 183 -12.69 1.34 -11.29
C GLN A 183 -11.97 2.54 -11.92
N GLN A 184 -12.21 3.76 -11.43
CA GLN A 184 -11.49 4.96 -11.86
C GLN A 184 -9.99 4.82 -11.64
N ARG A 185 -9.59 4.26 -10.48
CA ARG A 185 -8.17 4.01 -10.16
C ARG A 185 -7.51 3.06 -11.16
N TYR A 186 -8.16 1.93 -11.47
CA TYR A 186 -7.61 0.97 -12.42
C TYR A 186 -7.59 1.50 -13.85
N ALA A 187 -8.63 2.24 -14.27
CA ALA A 187 -8.66 2.90 -15.56
C ALA A 187 -7.51 3.92 -15.70
N LEU A 188 -7.29 4.74 -14.67
CA LEU A 188 -6.16 5.68 -14.64
C LEU A 188 -4.81 4.96 -14.75
N TRP A 189 -4.60 3.89 -13.99
CA TRP A 189 -3.36 3.13 -14.11
C TRP A 189 -3.17 2.50 -15.49
N SER A 190 -4.22 1.97 -16.12
CA SER A 190 -4.14 1.47 -17.49
C SER A 190 -3.77 2.54 -18.50
N ASP A 191 -4.31 3.76 -18.36
CA ASP A 191 -3.98 4.90 -19.21
C ASP A 191 -2.52 5.33 -19.04
N LEU A 192 -2.05 5.47 -17.80
CA LEU A 192 -0.65 5.82 -17.49
C LEU A 192 0.34 4.76 -18.03
N LEU A 193 -0.01 3.47 -17.91
CA LEU A 193 0.77 2.37 -18.50
C LEU A 193 0.79 2.40 -20.05
N SER A 194 -0.13 3.14 -20.67
CA SER A 194 -0.22 3.33 -22.12
C SER A 194 0.41 4.66 -22.58
N GLY A 195 1.10 5.38 -21.69
CA GLY A 195 1.74 6.67 -21.98
C GLY A 195 0.85 7.89 -21.70
N GLY A 196 -0.27 7.70 -21.02
CA GLY A 196 -1.13 8.79 -20.54
C GLY A 196 -0.47 9.68 -19.49
N GLN A 197 -1.23 10.66 -18.99
CA GLN A 197 -0.77 11.65 -18.01
C GLN A 197 -1.75 11.71 -16.84
N LEU A 198 -1.28 12.14 -15.66
CA LEU A 198 -2.19 12.32 -14.53
C LEU A 198 -3.22 13.43 -14.86
N PRO A 199 -4.52 13.19 -14.64
CA PRO A 199 -5.57 14.19 -14.89
C PRO A 199 -5.63 15.27 -13.81
N PHE A 200 -4.73 15.24 -12.83
CA PHE A 200 -4.62 16.17 -11.72
C PHE A 200 -3.14 16.34 -11.32
N PRO A 201 -2.76 17.46 -10.68
CA PRO A 201 -1.40 17.68 -10.24
C PRO A 201 -1.02 16.71 -9.11
N CYS A 202 0.15 16.09 -9.23
CA CYS A 202 0.72 15.27 -8.16
C CYS A 202 1.00 16.14 -6.93
N GLN A 203 0.63 15.65 -5.76
CA GLN A 203 0.75 16.34 -4.46
C GLN A 203 1.98 15.86 -3.66
N ALA A 204 2.93 15.17 -4.32
CA ALA A 204 4.24 14.91 -3.76
C ALA A 204 4.90 16.23 -3.35
N GLY A 205 5.44 16.30 -2.14
CA GLY A 205 6.03 17.54 -1.63
C GLY A 205 5.05 18.60 -1.12
N ASN A 206 3.73 18.38 -1.32
CA ASN A 206 2.68 19.27 -0.85
C ASN A 206 1.84 18.63 0.27
N ARG A 207 1.33 17.40 0.04
CA ARG A 207 0.47 16.67 1.01
C ARG A 207 1.10 15.38 1.55
N ILE A 208 2.12 14.88 0.88
CA ILE A 208 2.77 13.60 1.17
C ILE A 208 4.25 13.69 0.81
N GLY A 209 5.09 12.99 1.58
CA GLY A 209 6.54 12.96 1.43
C GLY A 209 7.14 11.70 2.02
N VAL A 210 8.45 11.55 1.86
CA VAL A 210 9.21 10.39 2.32
C VAL A 210 10.27 10.86 3.31
N LEU A 211 10.33 10.19 4.47
CA LEU A 211 11.42 10.25 5.42
C LEU A 211 12.08 8.88 5.48
N GLU A 212 13.34 8.81 5.05
CA GLU A 212 14.11 7.58 4.95
C GLU A 212 14.73 7.18 6.31
N PRO A 213 15.11 5.91 6.50
CA PRO A 213 15.73 5.44 7.75
C PRO A 213 17.03 6.14 8.14
N ASP A 214 17.75 6.69 7.17
CA ASP A 214 18.97 7.48 7.35
C ASP A 214 18.71 8.99 7.56
N GLY A 215 17.44 9.39 7.64
CA GLY A 215 17.05 10.79 7.83
C GLY A 215 16.96 11.59 6.54
N ASP A 216 17.24 10.99 5.38
CA ASP A 216 17.03 11.66 4.10
C ASP A 216 15.54 11.95 3.90
N VAL A 217 15.26 13.14 3.35
CA VAL A 217 13.91 13.57 2.99
C VAL A 217 13.81 13.64 1.48
N ARG A 218 12.72 13.11 0.92
CA ARG A 218 12.38 13.19 -0.50
C ARG A 218 10.92 13.58 -0.66
N LEU A 219 10.56 14.22 -1.77
CA LEU A 219 9.15 14.51 -2.06
C LEU A 219 8.37 13.23 -2.43
N CYS A 220 9.03 12.27 -3.08
CA CYS A 220 8.54 10.93 -3.47
C CYS A 220 9.76 10.01 -3.59
N GLU A 221 9.62 8.69 -3.46
CA GLU A 221 10.74 7.73 -3.53
C GLU A 221 11.54 7.81 -4.84
N SER A 222 10.91 8.29 -5.92
CA SER A 222 11.55 8.48 -7.23
C SER A 222 12.26 9.81 -7.40
N PHE A 223 12.16 10.73 -6.42
CA PHE A 223 12.78 12.05 -6.47
C PHE A 223 14.11 12.07 -5.72
N PRO A 224 15.04 12.98 -6.07
CA PRO A 224 16.28 13.19 -5.31
C PRO A 224 16.03 13.53 -3.84
N VAL A 225 17.07 13.35 -3.04
CA VAL A 225 17.11 13.80 -1.64
C VAL A 225 17.15 15.33 -1.63
N ILE A 226 16.24 15.94 -0.87
CA ILE A 226 16.18 17.41 -0.70
C ILE A 226 16.94 17.89 0.54
N GLY A 227 17.35 16.96 1.41
CA GLY A 227 18.20 17.18 2.57
C GLY A 227 18.05 16.07 3.61
N ASN A 228 18.83 16.15 4.69
CA ASN A 228 18.82 15.17 5.77
C ASN A 228 18.46 15.84 7.11
N VAL A 229 17.48 15.28 7.84
CA VAL A 229 17.02 15.87 9.10
C VAL A 229 18.09 15.84 10.21
N ARG A 230 19.07 14.93 10.14
CA ARG A 230 20.16 14.82 11.14
C ARG A 230 21.10 16.01 11.09
N GLU A 231 21.19 16.69 9.96
CA GLU A 231 21.99 17.90 9.78
C GLU A 231 21.26 19.17 10.25
N ARG A 232 19.99 19.03 10.64
CA ARG A 232 19.08 20.12 10.99
C ARG A 232 18.39 19.89 12.34
N ASP A 233 19.11 19.27 13.28
CA ASP A 233 18.62 18.97 14.64
C ASP A 233 17.27 18.22 14.66
N PHE A 234 17.03 17.38 13.65
CA PHE A 234 15.78 16.64 13.42
C PHE A 234 14.55 17.51 13.15
N ASP A 235 14.72 18.79 12.81
CA ASP A 235 13.63 19.66 12.35
C ASP A 235 13.27 19.36 10.88
N PHE A 236 12.24 18.52 10.71
CA PHE A 236 11.73 18.16 9.39
C PHE A 236 11.31 19.38 8.56
N SER A 237 10.72 20.41 9.19
CA SER A 237 10.19 21.59 8.49
C SER A 237 11.31 22.38 7.82
N THR A 238 12.49 22.46 8.45
CA THR A 238 13.64 23.16 7.84
C THR A 238 14.15 22.50 6.57
N VAL A 239 14.07 21.18 6.47
CA VAL A 239 14.41 20.43 5.24
C VAL A 239 13.28 20.56 4.23
N TRP A 240 12.04 20.39 4.68
CA TRP A 240 10.85 20.34 3.83
C TRP A 240 10.56 21.66 3.11
N PHE A 241 10.77 22.80 3.78
CA PHE A 241 10.57 24.16 3.25
C PHE A 241 11.90 24.83 2.86
N SER A 242 12.91 24.03 2.51
CA SER A 242 14.19 24.52 2.01
C SER A 242 14.12 24.91 0.52
N PRO A 243 15.07 25.71 0.01
CA PRO A 243 15.16 26.00 -1.42
C PRO A 243 15.26 24.75 -2.31
N ALA A 244 15.94 23.69 -1.84
CA ALA A 244 16.00 22.41 -2.54
C ALA A 244 14.64 21.69 -2.57
N GLY A 245 13.85 21.85 -1.50
CA GLY A 245 12.47 21.38 -1.47
C GLY A 245 11.58 22.11 -2.47
N ASP A 246 11.74 23.44 -2.60
CA ASP A 246 11.00 24.24 -3.58
C ASP A 246 11.37 23.89 -5.02
N GLU A 247 12.67 23.81 -5.33
CA GLU A 247 13.15 23.37 -6.65
C GLU A 247 12.65 21.97 -7.01
N SER A 248 12.64 21.05 -6.04
CA SER A 248 12.12 19.71 -6.27
C SER A 248 10.60 19.69 -6.47
N ARG A 249 9.84 20.62 -5.86
CA ARG A 249 8.38 20.73 -6.06
C ARG A 249 8.04 21.18 -7.46
N ASP A 250 8.82 22.08 -8.05
CA ASP A 250 8.65 22.52 -9.45
C ASP A 250 8.82 21.37 -10.45
N GLN A 251 9.57 20.31 -10.09
CA GLN A 251 9.77 19.12 -10.91
C GLN A 251 8.66 18.06 -10.76
N VAL A 252 7.74 18.22 -9.81
CA VAL A 252 6.62 17.28 -9.59
C VAL A 252 5.54 17.44 -10.66
N ASP A 253 5.42 18.63 -11.24
CA ASP A 253 4.47 18.93 -12.30
C ASP A 253 4.75 18.08 -13.56
N GLY A 254 3.69 17.52 -14.14
CA GLY A 254 3.79 16.63 -15.30
C GLY A 254 4.18 15.19 -14.99
N CYS A 255 4.17 14.76 -13.72
CA CYS A 255 4.37 13.35 -13.38
C CYS A 255 3.29 12.45 -14.02
N SER A 256 3.71 11.31 -14.57
CA SER A 256 2.84 10.31 -15.20
C SER A 256 3.03 8.89 -14.62
N CYS A 257 3.55 8.78 -13.39
CA CYS A 257 3.83 7.49 -12.77
C CYS A 257 2.57 6.78 -12.26
N THR A 258 2.66 5.48 -12.01
CA THR A 258 1.58 4.65 -11.45
C THR A 258 1.62 4.55 -9.91
N HIS A 259 2.33 5.44 -9.22
CA HIS A 259 2.59 5.28 -7.79
C HIS A 259 1.33 5.47 -6.92
N GLY A 260 0.73 4.35 -6.49
CA GLY A 260 -0.54 4.31 -5.76
C GLY A 260 -0.66 5.20 -4.53
N CYS A 261 0.36 5.27 -3.66
CA CYS A 261 0.34 6.13 -2.47
C CYS A 261 0.16 7.61 -2.83
N PHE A 262 0.92 8.08 -3.82
CA PHE A 262 0.93 9.49 -4.22
C PHE A 262 -0.29 9.83 -5.05
N ILE A 263 -0.71 8.97 -5.98
CA ILE A 263 -1.97 9.17 -6.70
C ILE A 263 -3.14 9.18 -5.69
N GLY A 264 -3.11 8.33 -4.66
CA GLY A 264 -4.13 8.32 -3.60
C GLY A 264 -4.22 9.63 -2.81
N ALA A 265 -3.08 10.24 -2.51
CA ALA A 265 -3.01 11.54 -1.83
C ALA A 265 -3.30 12.75 -2.75
N SER A 266 -3.16 12.56 -4.07
CA SER A 266 -3.29 13.62 -5.07
C SER A 266 -4.66 13.68 -5.73
N GLU A 267 -5.35 12.54 -5.81
CA GLU A 267 -6.68 12.46 -6.38
C GLU A 267 -7.62 13.43 -5.64
N PRO A 268 -8.29 14.35 -6.37
CA PRO A 268 -9.26 15.23 -5.75
C PRO A 268 -10.35 14.38 -5.09
N PRO A 269 -10.90 14.82 -3.95
CA PRO A 269 -12.10 14.19 -3.41
C PRO A 269 -13.13 14.10 -4.53
N SER A 270 -13.68 12.91 -4.78
CA SER A 270 -14.69 12.71 -5.82
C SER A 270 -15.74 13.81 -5.68
N ALA A 271 -15.83 14.70 -6.68
CA ALA A 271 -16.82 15.75 -6.71
C ALA A 271 -18.19 15.09 -6.63
N THR A 272 -18.79 15.11 -5.45
CA THR A 272 -20.17 14.70 -5.29
C THR A 272 -20.97 15.89 -5.80
N LEU A 273 -21.34 15.86 -7.08
CA LEU A 273 -22.49 16.60 -7.60
C LEU A 273 -23.76 15.86 -7.19
#